data_AF-A0A4P8H7S1-F1
#
_entry.id   AF-A0A4P8H7S1-F1
#
_cell.length_a   1.000
_cell.length_b   1.000
_cell.length_c   1.000
_cell.angle_alpha   90.00
_cell.angle_beta   90.00
_cell.angle_gamma   90.00
#
_symmetry.space_group_name_H-M   'P 1'
#
loop_
_entity.id
_entity.type
_entity.pdbx_description
1 polymer ?
#
loop_
_entity_poly.entity_id
_entity_poly.type
_entity_poly.pdbx_seq_one_letter_code
_entity_poly.pdbx_strand_id
1 'polypeptide(L)' 'MCTFHHHWHERYGWESVMARGLPAWIPPPDIDPLQHPIHHSKFRAQLDDVQLPLFDDGS' A
#
# COMPACT_ATOMS: atom_id res chain seq x y z
N MET A 1 -3.44 -13.17 -6.28
CA MET A 1 -2.82 -13.74 -5.07
C MET A 1 -3.93 -14.26 -4.19
N CYS A 2 -3.84 -15.51 -3.75
CA CYS A 2 -4.96 -16.29 -3.23
C CYS A 2 -5.25 -16.02 -1.74
N THR A 3 -6.53 -16.18 -1.38
CA THR A 3 -7.16 -15.98 -0.07
C THR A 3 -6.36 -16.53 1.13
N PHE A 4 -5.63 -17.64 0.95
CA PHE A 4 -4.79 -18.22 2.01
C PHE A 4 -3.68 -17.28 2.50
N HIS A 5 -3.11 -16.44 1.62
CA HIS A 5 -2.09 -15.46 2.02
C HIS A 5 -2.69 -14.33 2.85
N HIS A 6 -3.96 -14.00 2.66
CA HIS A 6 -4.63 -12.92 3.40
C HIS A 6 -4.93 -13.36 4.85
N HIS A 7 -5.41 -14.59 5.03
CA HIS A 7 -5.74 -15.11 6.36
C HIS A 7 -4.54 -15.20 7.30
N TRP A 8 -3.34 -15.49 6.80
CA TRP A 8 -2.13 -15.49 7.63
C TRP A 8 -1.80 -14.08 8.10
N HIS A 9 -1.88 -13.09 7.20
CA HIS A 9 -1.59 -11.69 7.51
C HIS A 9 -2.60 -11.09 8.51
N GLU A 10 -3.90 -11.32 8.29
CA GLU A 10 -4.98 -10.90 9.20
C GLU A 10 -4.79 -11.44 10.61
N ARG A 11 -4.32 -12.69 10.75
CA ARG A 11 -4.07 -13.31 12.06
C ARG A 11 -2.96 -12.62 12.86
N TYR A 12 -2.02 -11.96 12.19
CA TYR A 12 -0.95 -11.19 12.82
C TYR A 12 -1.23 -9.68 12.84
N GLY A 13 -2.49 -9.27 12.64
CA GLY A 13 -2.91 -7.88 12.75
C GLY A 13 -2.61 -7.02 11.52
N TRP A 14 -2.27 -7.64 10.39
CA TRP A 14 -2.11 -6.92 9.13
C TRP A 14 -3.45 -6.77 8.41
N GLU A 15 -3.73 -5.58 7.91
CA GLU A 15 -4.94 -5.29 7.13
C GLU A 15 -4.61 -5.13 5.64
N SER A 16 -5.45 -5.65 4.75
CA SER A 16 -5.33 -5.45 3.30
C SER A 16 -6.22 -4.30 2.85
N VAL A 17 -5.63 -3.28 2.22
CA VAL A 17 -6.35 -2.09 1.76
C VAL A 17 -6.01 -1.74 0.32
N MET A 18 -6.84 -0.91 -0.29
CA MET A 18 -6.55 -0.29 -1.59
C MET A 18 -6.07 1.14 -1.35
N ALA A 19 -4.79 1.43 -1.62
CA ALA A 19 -4.19 2.74 -1.47
C ALA A 19 -3.64 3.23 -2.81
N ARG A 20 -4.08 4.41 -3.27
CA ARG A 20 -3.73 4.99 -4.58
C ARG A 20 -4.06 4.06 -5.76
N GLY A 21 -5.16 3.31 -5.66
CA GLY A 21 -5.58 2.35 -6.68
C GLY A 21 -4.79 1.03 -6.71
N LEU A 22 -3.82 0.86 -5.81
CA LEU A 22 -2.98 -0.32 -5.72
C LEU A 22 -3.21 -1.07 -4.40
N PRO A 23 -3.05 -2.41 -4.39
CA PRO A 23 -3.15 -3.18 -3.16
C PRO A 23 -1.97 -2.84 -2.23
N ALA A 24 -2.30 -2.54 -0.98
CA ALA A 24 -1.37 -2.24 0.10
C ALA A 24 -1.71 -3.05 1.35
N TRP A 25 -0.76 -3.12 2.26
CA TRP A 25 -0.89 -3.76 3.56
C TRP A 25 -0.65 -2.73 4.65
N ILE A 26 -1.51 -2.68 5.64
CA ILE A 26 -1.32 -1.88 6.84
C ILE A 26 -0.69 -2.78 7.90
N PRO A 27 0.49 -2.44 8.43
CA PRO A 27 1.09 -3.14 9.55
C PRO A 27 0.33 -2.87 10.86
N PRO A 28 0.38 -3.80 11.83
CA PRO A 28 -0.15 -3.55 13.16
C PRO A 28 0.64 -2.45 13.92
N PRO A 29 0.04 -1.80 14.94
CA PRO A 29 0.62 -0.64 15.62
C PRO A 29 1.94 -0.89 16.36
N ASP A 30 2.23 -2.15 16.70
CA ASP A 30 3.50 -2.57 17.30
C ASP A 30 4.65 -2.60 16.28
N ILE A 31 4.33 -2.74 14.98
CA ILE A 31 5.30 -2.70 13.87
C ILE A 31 5.43 -1.28 13.31
N ASP A 32 4.32 -0.58 13.09
CA ASP A 32 4.32 0.84 12.73
C ASP A 32 3.17 1.55 13.48
N PRO A 33 3.49 2.39 14.49
CA PRO A 33 2.48 3.13 15.23
C PRO A 33 1.64 4.07 14.37
N LEU A 34 2.18 4.52 13.24
CA LEU A 34 1.50 5.40 12.29
C LEU A 34 0.72 4.61 11.22
N GLN A 35 0.86 3.28 11.21
CA GLN A 35 0.12 2.36 10.35
C GLN A 35 0.17 2.80 8.88
N HIS A 36 1.36 3.15 8.39
CA HIS A 36 1.49 3.58 7.01
C HIS A 36 1.25 2.39 6.06
N PRO A 37 0.40 2.56 5.03
CA PRO A 37 0.19 1.53 4.04
C PRO A 37 1.49 1.22 3.29
N ILE A 38 1.90 -0.05 3.30
CA ILE A 38 3.05 -0.53 2.53
C ILE A 38 2.59 -1.32 1.31
N HIS A 39 3.16 -1.01 0.15
CA HIS A 39 2.89 -1.74 -1.08
C HIS A 39 3.90 -2.86 -1.27
N HIS A 40 3.45 -3.98 -1.83
CA HIS A 40 4.37 -5.07 -2.18
C HIS A 40 5.39 -4.58 -3.22
N SER A 41 6.65 -5.02 -3.11
CA SER A 41 7.78 -4.54 -3.95
C SER A 41 7.52 -4.56 -5.45
N LYS A 42 6.73 -5.54 -5.93
CA LYS A 42 6.27 -5.64 -7.33
C LYS A 42 5.42 -4.46 -7.82
N PHE A 43 4.78 -3.71 -6.92
CA PHE A 43 3.98 -2.52 -7.25
C PHE A 43 4.74 -1.21 -7.03
N ARG A 44 5.98 -1.23 -6.50
CA ARG A 44 6.78 0.00 -6.32
C ARG A 44 7.04 0.72 -7.64
N ALA A 45 7.34 -0.04 -8.71
CA ALA A 45 7.51 0.53 -10.05
C ALA A 45 6.26 1.25 -10.58
N GLN A 46 5.04 0.82 -10.19
CA GLN A 46 3.81 1.51 -10.56
C GLN A 46 3.52 2.74 -9.70
N LEU A 47 4.04 2.82 -8.48
CA LEU A 47 3.92 4.01 -7.62
C LEU A 47 4.86 5.13 -8.05
N ASP A 48 6.07 4.78 -8.51
CA ASP A 48 7.02 5.74 -9.08
C ASP A 48 6.48 6.34 -10.40
N ASP A 49 5.69 5.56 -11.17
CA ASP A 49 5.04 6.00 -12.41
C ASP A 49 3.78 6.85 -12.16
N VAL A 50 3.20 6.80 -10.95
CA VAL A 50 2.22 7.81 -10.48
C VAL A 50 2.99 9.06 -10.04
N GLN A 51 3.80 9.61 -10.95
CA GLN A 51 4.13 11.03 -10.89
C GLN A 51 2.81 11.79 -11.02
N LEU A 52 2.47 12.50 -9.94
CA LEU A 52 1.47 13.57 -9.92
C LEU A 52 1.55 14.35 -11.25
N PRO A 53 0.43 14.78 -11.86
CA PRO A 53 0.53 15.80 -12.90
C PRO A 53 1.34 16.95 -12.29
N LEU A 54 2.55 17.13 -12.81
CA LEU A 54 3.38 18.30 -12.59
C LEU A 54 2.42 19.48 -12.78
N PHE A 55 2.15 20.23 -11.73
CA PHE A 55 1.25 21.38 -11.79
C PHE A 55 1.63 22.21 -13.03
N ASP A 56 0.77 22.18 -14.04
CA ASP A 56 0.82 23.09 -15.17
C ASP A 56 0.25 24.41 -14.66
N ASP A 57 1.11 25.26 -14.10
CA ASP A 57 0.79 26.66 -13.85
C ASP A 57 1.13 27.48 -15.10
N GLY A 58 0.37 27.22 -16.17
CA GLY A 58 0.31 28.11 -17.31
C GLY A 58 -0.63 29.28 -17.01
N SER A 59 -0.10 30.43 -16.59
CA SER A 59 -0.50 31.81 -16.99
C SER A 59 0.36 32.89 -16.33
#